data_AF-A0A1R1Z182-F1
#
_entry.id   AF-A0A1R1Z182-F1
#
_cell.length_a   1.000
_cell.length_b   1.000
_cell.length_c   1.000
_cell.angle_alpha   90.00
_cell.angle_beta   90.00
_cell.angle_gamma   90.00
#
_symmetry.space_group_name_H-M   'P 1'
#
loop_
_entity.id
_entity.type
_entity.pdbx_description
1 polymer ?
#
loop_
_entity_poly.entity_id
_entity_poly.type
_entity_poly.pdbx_seq_one_letter_code
_entity_poly.pdbx_strand_id
1 'polypeptide(L)' 'MNIAKRMTLGVTINNLLDKDPPIIPARGGALTYSINGWQNSPVNFYDIYGRYIQFSVTTNF' A
#
# COMPACT_ATOMS: atom_id res chain seq x y z
N MET A 1 -0.41 15.58 -36.11
CA MET A 1 -0.90 15.33 -34.75
C MET A 1 0.30 15.04 -33.84
N ASN A 2 0.58 15.88 -32.84
CA ASN A 2 1.79 15.76 -32.02
C ASN A 2 1.53 14.82 -30.82
N ILE A 3 2.31 13.74 -30.71
CA ILE A 3 2.16 12.74 -29.65
C ILE A 3 2.43 13.31 -28.24
N ALA A 4 3.31 14.31 -28.12
CA ALA A 4 3.60 14.95 -26.83
C ALA A 4 2.36 15.67 -26.25
N LYS A 5 1.48 16.21 -27.11
CA LYS A 5 0.23 16.86 -26.67
C LYS A 5 -0.84 15.87 -26.16
N ARG A 6 -0.58 14.57 -26.29
CA ARG A 6 -1.49 13.48 -25.91
C ARG A 6 -0.99 12.68 -24.71
N MET A 7 0.18 13.04 -24.19
CA MET A 7 0.83 12.37 -23.10
C MET A 7 0.70 13.21 -21.82
N THR A 8 0.30 12.56 -20.73
CA THR A 8 0.32 13.12 -19.38
C THR A 8 1.32 12.34 -18.54
N LEU A 9 2.25 13.06 -17.92
CA LEU A 9 3.22 12.51 -16.96
C LEU A 9 2.71 12.79 -15.55
N GLY A 10 2.72 11.78 -14.68
CA GLY A 10 2.30 11.87 -13.30
C GLY A 10 3.36 11.34 -12.34
N VAL A 11 3.49 12.00 -11.18
CA VAL A 11 4.29 11.54 -10.05
C VAL A 11 3.43 11.62 -8.81
N THR A 12 3.34 10.52 -8.07
CA THR A 12 2.57 10.42 -6.83
C THR A 12 3.46 9.87 -5.73
N ILE A 13 3.46 10.52 -4.57
CA ILE A 13 4.09 9.98 -3.36
C ILE A 13 2.99 9.39 -2.49
N ASN A 14 3.06 8.09 -2.26
CA ASN A 14 2.15 7.38 -1.38
C ASN A 14 2.79 7.22 0.00
N ASN A 15 1.98 7.34 1.05
CA ASN A 15 2.43 7.32 2.44
C ASN A 15 3.60 8.31 2.69
N LEU A 16 3.39 9.60 2.37
CA LEU A 16 4.43 10.65 2.44
C LEU A 16 5.16 10.70 3.81
N LEU A 17 4.43 10.47 4.89
CA LEU A 17 4.94 10.52 6.26
C LEU A 17 5.54 9.19 6.73
N ASP A 18 5.59 8.18 5.85
CA ASP A 18 6.06 6.83 6.17
C ASP A 18 5.39 6.27 7.43
N LYS A 19 4.08 6.55 7.56
CA LYS A 19 3.30 6.10 8.71
C LYS A 19 3.22 4.58 8.63
N ASP A 20 3.45 3.94 9.78
CA ASP A 20 3.30 2.50 9.90
C ASP A 20 1.90 2.07 9.42
N PRO A 21 1.85 1.09 8.52
CA PRO A 21 0.59 0.61 8.03
C PRO A 21 -0.23 0.00 9.17
N PRO A 22 -1.57 0.16 9.15
CA PRO A 22 -2.41 -0.47 10.15
C PRO A 22 -2.24 -1.99 10.08
N ILE A 23 -1.89 -2.60 11.22
CA ILE A 23 -1.94 -4.05 11.37
C ILE A 23 -3.42 -4.44 11.38
N ILE A 24 -3.98 -4.73 10.21
CA ILE A 24 -5.36 -5.20 10.09
C ILE A 24 -5.33 -6.72 10.24
N PRO A 25 -5.89 -7.29 11.32
CA PRO A 25 -6.04 -8.73 11.41
C PRO A 25 -6.90 -9.21 10.23
N ALA A 26 -6.45 -10.25 9.53
CA ALA A 26 -7.18 -10.85 8.42
C ALA A 26 -8.64 -11.12 8.85
N ARG A 27 -9.59 -10.44 8.20
CA ARG A 27 -11.02 -10.64 8.47
C ARG A 27 -11.37 -12.09 8.15
N GLY A 28 -11.57 -12.90 9.18
CA GLY A 28 -11.97 -14.31 9.07
C GLY A 28 -11.07 -15.34 9.76
N GLY A 29 -9.96 -14.93 10.38
CA GLY A 29 -9.15 -15.82 11.22
C GLY A 29 -9.66 -15.82 12.67
N ALA A 30 -10.08 -16.99 13.18
CA ALA A 30 -10.63 -17.14 14.53
C ALA A 30 -9.69 -16.59 15.63
N LEU A 31 -10.29 -15.78 16.52
CA LEU A 31 -9.92 -15.48 17.91
C LEU A 31 -8.55 -16.00 18.39
N THR A 32 -7.52 -15.15 18.38
CA THR A 32 -6.37 -15.31 19.29
C THR A 32 -5.87 -13.94 19.78
N TYR A 33 -6.67 -13.30 20.64
CA TYR A 33 -6.12 -12.30 21.55
C TYR A 33 -5.35 -13.05 22.64
N SER A 34 -4.02 -13.00 22.61
CA SER A 34 -3.20 -13.49 23.72
C SER A 34 -3.23 -12.47 24.85
N ILE A 35 -3.86 -12.83 25.98
CA ILE A 35 -3.97 -11.99 27.18
C ILE A 35 -2.62 -11.87 27.92
N ASN A 36 -1.57 -12.60 27.54
CA ASN A 36 -0.28 -12.61 28.24
C ASN A 36 0.95 -12.75 27.30
N GLY A 37 1.17 -11.77 26.41
CA GLY A 37 2.52 -11.39 26.00
C GLY A 37 3.31 -12.27 25.03
N TRP A 38 2.71 -13.25 24.35
CA TRP A 38 3.40 -14.00 23.28
C TRP A 38 2.50 -14.15 22.06
N GLN A 39 2.81 -13.39 21.01
CA GLN A 39 2.06 -13.33 19.75
C GLN A 39 2.64 -14.37 18.77
N ASN A 40 2.13 -15.61 18.82
CA ASN A 40 2.52 -16.70 17.92
C ASN A 40 1.47 -16.91 16.82
N SER A 41 1.32 -15.96 15.92
CA SER A 41 0.60 -16.19 14.67
C SER A 41 1.20 -15.34 13.56
N PRO A 42 1.51 -15.89 12.38
CA PRO A 42 1.93 -15.08 11.24
C PRO A 42 0.73 -14.21 10.86
N VAL A 43 0.77 -12.95 11.29
CA VAL A 43 -0.19 -11.96 10.84
C VAL A 43 -0.05 -11.91 9.33
N ASN A 44 -1.06 -12.35 8.59
CA ASN A 44 -1.09 -12.20 7.14
C ASN A 44 -1.10 -10.70 6.84
N PHE A 45 0.08 -10.15 6.57
CA PHE A 45 0.24 -8.79 6.11
C PHE A 45 -0.46 -8.70 4.75
N TYR A 46 -1.57 -7.95 4.66
CA TYR A 46 -1.99 -7.43 3.36
C TYR A 46 -0.83 -6.59 2.80
N ASP A 47 -0.80 -6.31 1.50
CA ASP A 47 0.22 -5.45 0.90
C ASP A 47 0.19 -4.04 1.52
N ILE A 48 0.92 -3.85 2.61
CA ILE A 48 1.05 -2.59 3.31
C ILE A 48 2.47 -2.10 3.13
N TYR A 49 2.68 -1.47 1.97
CA TYR A 49 3.92 -0.80 1.63
C TYR A 49 4.09 0.46 2.49
N GLY A 50 5.32 0.73 2.95
CA GLY A 50 5.72 2.00 3.56
C GLY A 50 5.65 3.16 2.55
N ARG A 51 6.46 4.21 2.71
CA ARG A 51 6.54 5.28 1.71
C ARG A 51 7.06 4.76 0.37
N TYR A 52 6.33 5.04 -0.71
CA TYR A 52 6.78 4.75 -2.06
C TYR A 52 6.38 5.86 -3.05
N ILE A 53 7.16 5.98 -4.13
CA ILE A 53 6.94 6.97 -5.19
C ILE A 53 6.52 6.20 -6.45
N GLN A 54 5.44 6.64 -7.06
CA GLN A 54 4.90 6.07 -8.28
C GLN A 54 5.00 7.07 -9.43
N PHE A 55 5.49 6.59 -10.57
CA PHE A 55 5.55 7.34 -11.82
C PHE A 55 4.53 6.76 -12.80
N SER A 56 3.83 7.61 -13.54
CA SER A 56 2.84 7.19 -14.54
C SER A 56 2.96 7.99 -15.82
N VAL A 57 2.76 7.31 -16.95
CA VAL A 57 2.63 7.91 -18.27
C VAL A 57 1.28 7.47 -18.86
N THR A 58 0.42 8.43 -19.19
CA THR A 58 -0.85 8.15 -19.85
C THR A 58 -0.82 8.75 -21.25
N THR A 59 -1.09 7.94 -22.28
CA THR A 59 -1.15 8.38 -23.68
C THR A 59 -2.57 8.21 -24.21
N ASN A 60 -3.19 9.29 -24.68
CA ASN A 60 -4.55 9.26 -25.25
C ASN A 60 -4.50 9.25 -26.79
N PHE A 61 -5.18 8.29 -27.45
CA PHE A 61 -5.18 8.13 -28.90
C PHE A 61 -6.48 8.62 -29.55
#